data_AF-A0A3M8W8B8-F1
#
_entry.id   AF-A0A3M8W8B8-F1
#
_cell.length_a   1.000
_cell.length_b   1.000
_cell.length_c   1.000
_cell.angle_alpha   90.00
_cell.angle_beta   90.00
_cell.angle_gamma   90.00
#
_symmetry.space_group_name_H-M   'P 1'
#
loop_
_entity.id
_entity.type
_entity.pdbx_description
1 polymer ?
#
loop_
_entity_poly.entity_id
_entity_poly.type
_entity_poly.pdbx_seq_one_letter_code
_entity_poly.pdbx_strand_id
1 'polypeptide(L)'
;MGKGIFRYASSYEPLGGPEVAPGSQGEQDDAVSEFFQQVSDRVLTGGPLGRELTHLDAVDRSFTFRQAPEPDARAVVGTDGGAPAASSPAWAHLAWLLRELPFVHAFREYGQEGGPTLLGVEAPSRQWADVLTEHHGERWRVRVALEGRSEPIEFPGMVIGEMFGEGRHRTPTVEGQPHLVDPGI
;
A
#
# COMPACT_ATOMS: atom_id res chain seq x y z
N MET A 1 -53.34 29.73 -22.76
CA MET A 1 -51.90 29.38 -22.80
C MET A 1 -51.51 28.80 -21.45
N GLY A 2 -51.57 27.46 -21.30
CA GLY A 2 -51.26 26.75 -20.06
C GLY A 2 -49.90 26.04 -20.18
N LYS A 3 -49.03 26.27 -19.20
CA LYS A 3 -47.67 25.71 -19.11
C LYS A 3 -47.75 24.20 -18.84
N GLY A 4 -47.14 23.40 -19.73
CA GLY A 4 -46.98 21.96 -19.54
C GLY A 4 -45.91 21.65 -18.49
N ILE A 5 -46.30 20.92 -17.44
CA ILE A 5 -45.38 20.38 -16.44
C ILE A 5 -45.05 18.95 -16.89
N PHE A 6 -43.84 18.74 -17.40
CA PHE A 6 -43.29 17.41 -17.61
C PHE A 6 -42.86 16.84 -16.27
N ARG A 7 -43.63 15.87 -15.74
CA ARG A 7 -43.19 15.02 -14.63
C ARG A 7 -42.36 13.87 -15.22
N TYR A 8 -41.06 13.89 -14.96
CA TYR A 8 -40.21 12.72 -15.12
C TYR A 8 -40.63 11.68 -14.08
N ALA A 9 -41.08 10.51 -14.54
CA ALA A 9 -41.23 9.31 -13.72
C ALA A 9 -40.11 8.35 -14.11
N SER A 10 -38.99 8.39 -13.39
CA SER A 10 -38.03 7.29 -13.36
C SER A 10 -38.25 6.53 -12.07
N SER A 11 -38.94 5.41 -12.18
CA SER A 11 -39.03 4.37 -11.16
C SER A 11 -37.72 3.60 -11.13
N TYR A 12 -36.90 3.86 -10.11
CA TYR A 12 -35.84 2.94 -9.71
C TYR A 12 -36.40 2.13 -8.54
N GLU A 13 -36.79 0.88 -8.78
CA GLU A 13 -36.98 -0.09 -7.70
C GLU A 13 -35.58 -0.62 -7.34
N PRO A 14 -35.08 -0.41 -6.11
CA PRO A 14 -33.86 -1.06 -5.68
C PRO A 14 -34.16 -2.54 -5.51
N LEU A 15 -33.41 -3.40 -6.21
CA LEU A 15 -33.41 -4.84 -5.97
C LEU A 15 -33.05 -5.06 -4.50
N GLY A 16 -34.02 -5.56 -3.73
CA GLY A 16 -33.89 -5.93 -2.32
C GLY A 16 -32.98 -7.15 -2.14
N GLY A 17 -31.69 -6.98 -2.40
CA GLY A 17 -30.65 -7.83 -1.84
C GLY A 17 -30.46 -7.49 -0.36
N PRO A 18 -30.06 -8.45 0.50
CA PRO A 18 -29.70 -8.15 1.86
C PRO A 18 -28.60 -7.09 1.87
N GLU A 19 -28.89 -5.97 2.50
CA GLU A 19 -27.96 -4.89 2.82
C GLU A 19 -26.84 -5.52 3.68
N VAL A 20 -25.73 -5.89 3.03
CA VAL A 20 -24.51 -6.29 3.74
C VAL A 20 -24.11 -5.07 4.54
N ALA A 21 -24.17 -5.16 5.87
CA ALA A 21 -23.93 -4.02 6.76
C ALA A 21 -22.61 -3.33 6.36
N PRO A 22 -22.66 -2.09 5.81
CA PRO A 22 -21.50 -1.46 5.20
C PRO A 22 -20.47 -0.92 6.23
N GLY A 23 -20.56 -1.33 7.49
CA GLY A 23 -19.82 -0.72 8.60
C GLY A 23 -18.45 -1.34 8.86
N SER A 24 -18.36 -2.66 9.07
CA SER A 24 -17.19 -3.23 9.73
C SER A 24 -15.92 -3.29 8.87
N GLN A 25 -16.06 -3.54 7.56
CA GLN A 25 -14.90 -3.68 6.67
C GLN A 25 -14.31 -2.31 6.31
N GLY A 26 -15.17 -1.32 6.03
CA GLY A 26 -14.71 0.05 5.78
C GLY A 26 -14.03 0.65 7.01
N GLU A 27 -14.61 0.46 8.20
CA GLU A 27 -13.98 0.89 9.47
C GLU A 27 -12.62 0.22 9.71
N GLN A 28 -12.48 -1.06 9.34
CA GLN A 28 -11.21 -1.76 9.46
C GLN A 28 -10.16 -1.23 8.46
N ASP A 29 -10.55 -1.02 7.20
CA ASP A 29 -9.67 -0.49 6.15
C ASP A 29 -9.22 0.95 6.49
N ASP A 30 -10.12 1.77 7.05
CA ASP A 30 -9.80 3.11 7.56
C ASP A 30 -8.82 3.04 8.73
N ALA A 31 -9.05 2.15 9.70
CA ALA A 31 -8.15 1.97 10.84
C ALA A 31 -6.75 1.49 10.44
N VAL A 32 -6.65 0.63 9.42
CA VAL A 32 -5.36 0.23 8.83
C VAL A 32 -4.70 1.41 8.13
N SER A 33 -5.46 2.22 7.39
CA SER A 33 -4.97 3.41 6.70
C SER A 33 -4.39 4.44 7.67
N GLU A 34 -5.11 4.74 8.76
CA GLU A 34 -4.65 5.63 9.83
C GLU A 34 -3.38 5.09 10.52
N PHE A 35 -3.33 3.79 10.77
CA PHE A 35 -2.18 3.15 11.39
C PHE A 35 -0.93 3.24 10.50
N PHE A 36 -1.05 2.95 9.21
CA PHE A 36 0.05 3.05 8.24
C PHE A 36 0.52 4.50 8.08
N GLN A 37 -0.40 5.46 8.05
CA GLN A 37 -0.07 6.89 8.03
C GLN A 37 0.72 7.29 9.28
N GLN A 38 0.28 6.86 10.47
CA GLN A 38 1.00 7.14 11.71
C GLN A 38 2.44 6.57 11.69
N VAL A 39 2.61 5.35 11.19
CA VAL A 39 3.95 4.74 11.10
C VAL A 39 4.79 5.42 10.03
N SER A 40 4.21 5.81 8.90
CA SER A 40 4.85 6.63 7.86
C SER A 40 5.44 7.92 8.45
N ASP A 41 4.65 8.67 9.24
CA ASP A 41 5.11 9.90 9.89
C ASP A 41 6.27 9.65 10.86
N ARG A 42 6.25 8.52 11.59
CA ARG A 42 7.34 8.10 12.47
C ARG A 42 8.61 7.73 11.70
N VAL A 43 8.48 7.07 10.55
CA VAL A 43 9.62 6.77 9.66
C VAL A 43 10.20 8.06 9.11
N LEU A 44 9.36 9.00 8.66
CA LEU A 44 9.80 10.27 8.09
C LEU A 44 10.56 11.13 9.12
N THR A 45 10.08 11.17 10.36
CA THR A 45 10.72 11.95 11.44
C THR A 45 11.92 11.22 12.07
N GLY A 46 11.89 9.90 12.15
CA GLY A 46 12.92 9.08 12.78
C GLY A 46 14.09 8.72 11.85
N GLY A 47 13.85 8.63 10.54
CA GLY A 47 14.81 8.21 9.53
C GLY A 47 16.11 9.02 9.52
N PRO A 48 16.07 10.37 9.48
CA PRO A 48 17.25 11.22 9.59
C PRO A 48 18.08 11.01 10.87
N LEU A 49 17.43 10.51 11.93
CA LEU A 49 18.04 10.22 13.24
C LEU A 49 18.54 8.76 13.36
N GLY A 50 18.47 7.99 12.27
CA GLY A 50 18.88 6.60 12.20
C GLY A 50 17.88 5.63 12.84
N ARG A 51 16.61 6.02 13.04
CA ARG A 51 15.57 5.07 13.47
C ARG A 51 14.97 4.39 12.25
N GLU A 52 15.25 3.11 12.08
CA GLU A 52 14.79 2.31 10.94
C GLU A 52 13.65 1.40 11.36
N LEU A 53 12.52 1.48 10.65
CA LEU A 53 11.46 0.49 10.78
C LEU A 53 11.99 -0.84 10.25
N THR A 54 11.79 -1.91 11.01
CA THR A 54 12.16 -3.27 10.57
C THR A 54 10.96 -4.15 10.28
N HIS A 55 9.86 -3.92 10.99
CA HIS A 55 8.66 -4.73 10.90
C HIS A 55 7.42 -3.87 11.19
N LEU A 56 6.36 -4.11 10.43
CA LEU A 56 5.03 -3.53 10.58
C LEU A 56 4.00 -4.63 10.36
N ASP A 57 3.12 -4.85 11.33
CA ASP A 57 2.01 -5.78 11.27
C ASP A 57 0.69 -5.00 11.19
N ALA A 58 -0.07 -5.20 10.10
CA ALA A 58 -1.34 -4.53 9.86
C ALA A 58 -2.49 -5.13 10.70
N VAL A 59 -2.42 -6.42 11.04
CA VAL A 59 -3.46 -7.17 11.75
C VAL A 59 -3.42 -6.80 13.24
N ASP A 60 -2.26 -6.95 13.85
CA ASP A 60 -2.04 -6.64 15.27
C ASP A 60 -1.82 -5.14 15.50
N ARG A 61 -1.67 -4.36 14.43
CA ARG A 61 -1.35 -2.92 14.44
C ARG A 61 -0.14 -2.63 15.33
N SER A 62 0.92 -3.39 15.08
CA SER A 62 2.18 -3.31 15.82
C SER A 62 3.34 -3.00 14.89
N PHE A 63 4.41 -2.41 15.42
CA PHE A 63 5.59 -2.09 14.64
C PHE A 63 6.85 -2.11 15.50
N THR A 64 8.00 -2.37 14.87
CA THR A 64 9.31 -2.38 15.52
C THR A 64 10.30 -1.52 14.77
N PHE A 65 11.06 -0.72 15.53
CA PHE A 65 12.20 0.05 15.02
C PHE A 65 13.50 -0.51 15.57
N ARG A 66 14.58 -0.39 14.79
CA ARG A 66 15.95 -0.52 15.26
C ARG A 66 16.69 0.81 15.14
N GLN A 67 17.78 0.93 15.90
CA GLN A 67 18.75 2.00 15.70
C GLN A 67 19.76 1.54 14.64
N ALA A 68 19.91 2.33 13.58
CA ALA A 68 20.93 2.12 12.57
C ALA A 68 22.32 2.47 13.12
N PRO A 69 23.38 1.77 12.69
CA PRO A 69 24.75 2.11 13.06
C PRO A 69 25.15 3.53 12.65
N GLU A 70 24.68 3.98 11.48
CA GLU A 70 25.00 5.29 10.92
C GLU A 70 23.71 5.97 10.42
N PRO A 71 23.29 7.11 11.00
CA PRO A 71 22.13 7.87 10.51
C PRO A 71 22.32 8.37 9.08
N ASP A 72 21.21 8.47 8.32
CA ASP A 72 21.21 9.08 6.99
C ASP A 72 20.44 10.41 7.02
N ALA A 73 21.17 11.50 7.25
CA ALA A 73 20.63 12.84 7.43
C ALA A 73 20.38 13.61 6.11
N ARG A 74 20.50 12.95 4.95
CA ARG A 74 20.19 13.56 3.64
C ARG A 74 18.74 14.09 3.64
N ALA A 75 18.53 15.25 3.02
CA ALA A 75 17.18 15.79 2.88
C ALA A 75 16.36 14.98 1.86
N VAL A 76 15.03 14.94 2.06
CA VAL A 76 14.12 14.43 1.01
C VAL A 76 14.16 15.38 -0.18
N VAL A 77 14.24 14.82 -1.38
CA VAL A 77 14.18 15.58 -2.63
C VAL A 77 12.78 15.39 -3.22
N GLY A 78 11.99 16.46 -3.28
CA GLY A 78 10.52 16.39 -3.39
C GLY A 78 9.87 16.20 -2.00
N THR A 79 8.64 16.59 -1.69
CA THR A 79 7.55 17.15 -2.50
C THR A 79 6.59 17.99 -1.64
N ASP A 80 5.86 18.88 -2.32
CA ASP A 80 4.52 19.35 -1.93
C ASP A 80 3.49 18.23 -2.20
N GLY A 81 3.56 17.13 -1.45
CA GLY A 81 2.52 16.08 -1.43
C GLY A 81 2.63 14.91 -2.43
N GLY A 82 3.65 14.88 -3.30
CA GLY A 82 3.94 13.76 -4.23
C GLY A 82 5.02 12.77 -3.75
N ALA A 83 5.41 11.82 -4.61
CA ALA A 83 6.43 10.82 -4.29
C ALA A 83 7.86 11.40 -4.16
N PRO A 84 8.68 10.88 -3.23
CA PRO A 84 10.08 11.28 -3.11
C PRO A 84 10.85 10.94 -4.40
N ALA A 85 11.71 11.85 -4.86
CA ALA A 85 12.58 11.62 -6.00
C ALA A 85 13.53 10.45 -5.71
N ALA A 86 13.95 9.72 -6.74
CA ALA A 86 14.82 8.54 -6.65
C ALA A 86 16.15 8.76 -5.91
N SER A 87 16.63 10.01 -5.84
CA SER A 87 17.83 10.39 -5.09
C SER A 87 17.60 10.58 -3.58
N SER A 88 16.35 10.47 -3.13
CA SER A 88 15.99 10.59 -1.72
C SER A 88 16.51 9.42 -0.89
N PRO A 89 16.58 9.57 0.44
CA PRO A 89 17.01 8.48 1.31
C PRO A 89 16.02 7.31 1.34
N ALA A 90 16.52 6.11 1.66
CA ALA A 90 15.70 4.90 1.81
C ALA A 90 14.50 5.10 2.74
N TRP A 91 14.71 5.81 3.85
CA TRP A 91 13.66 6.07 4.83
C TRP A 91 12.53 6.95 4.26
N ALA A 92 12.82 7.83 3.30
CA ALA A 92 11.80 8.63 2.65
C ALA A 92 10.95 7.78 1.70
N HIS A 93 11.59 6.89 0.94
CA HIS A 93 10.90 5.92 0.09
C HIS A 93 10.06 4.94 0.92
N LEU A 94 10.56 4.48 2.06
CA LEU A 94 9.80 3.62 2.97
C LEU A 94 8.59 4.36 3.54
N ALA A 95 8.76 5.60 4.02
CA ALA A 95 7.63 6.40 4.51
C ALA A 95 6.56 6.58 3.43
N TRP A 96 6.98 6.88 2.19
CA TRP A 96 6.07 6.99 1.04
C TRP A 96 5.35 5.67 0.74
N LEU A 97 6.09 4.55 0.70
CA LEU A 97 5.52 3.22 0.52
C LEU A 97 4.41 2.95 1.56
N LEU A 98 4.69 3.19 2.84
CA LEU A 98 3.72 2.97 3.92
C LEU A 98 2.47 3.85 3.76
N ARG A 99 2.64 5.10 3.34
CA ARG A 99 1.51 6.01 3.12
C ARG A 99 0.57 5.51 2.01
N GLU A 100 1.12 4.95 0.95
CA GLU A 100 0.37 4.55 -0.24
C GLU A 100 -0.15 3.11 -0.19
N LEU A 101 0.45 2.23 0.63
CA LEU A 101 0.07 0.81 0.71
C LEU A 101 -1.41 0.55 1.03
N PRO A 102 -2.09 1.31 1.92
CA PRO A 102 -3.51 1.12 2.17
C PRO A 102 -4.40 1.28 0.93
N PHE A 103 -3.91 1.96 -0.14
CA PHE A 103 -4.65 2.08 -1.39
C PHE A 103 -4.92 0.71 -2.07
N VAL A 104 -4.19 -0.34 -1.70
CA VAL A 104 -4.47 -1.73 -2.10
C VAL A 104 -5.91 -2.14 -1.77
N HIS A 105 -6.52 -1.61 -0.71
CA HIS A 105 -7.91 -1.92 -0.34
C HIS A 105 -8.92 -1.57 -1.44
N ALA A 106 -8.64 -0.53 -2.25
CA ALA A 106 -9.49 -0.15 -3.39
C ALA A 106 -9.49 -1.19 -4.51
N PHE A 107 -8.52 -2.13 -4.52
CA PHE A 107 -8.38 -3.16 -5.54
C PHE A 107 -8.99 -4.50 -5.15
N ARG A 108 -9.63 -4.63 -3.98
CA ARG A 108 -10.20 -5.90 -3.49
C ARG A 108 -11.09 -6.60 -4.53
N GLU A 109 -11.88 -5.83 -5.27
CA GLU A 109 -12.78 -6.33 -6.33
C GLU A 109 -12.26 -6.02 -7.75
N TYR A 110 -11.01 -5.57 -7.88
CA TYR A 110 -10.41 -5.23 -9.17
C TYR A 110 -9.87 -6.47 -9.89
N GLY A 111 -10.08 -6.52 -11.20
CA GLY A 111 -9.57 -7.59 -12.06
C GLY A 111 -10.32 -8.92 -11.89
N GLN A 112 -9.84 -9.96 -12.57
CA GLN A 112 -10.48 -11.29 -12.54
C GLN A 112 -10.14 -12.08 -11.27
N GLU A 113 -9.01 -11.76 -10.65
CA GLU A 113 -8.50 -12.47 -9.48
C GLU A 113 -8.86 -11.77 -8.15
N GLY A 114 -9.20 -10.48 -8.19
CA GLY A 114 -9.35 -9.65 -7.00
C GLY A 114 -8.00 -9.17 -6.44
N GLY A 115 -8.08 -8.16 -5.58
CA GLY A 115 -6.91 -7.59 -4.91
C GLY A 115 -6.48 -8.38 -3.68
N PRO A 116 -5.25 -8.20 -3.21
CA PRO A 116 -4.75 -8.89 -2.03
C PRO A 116 -5.22 -8.20 -0.75
N THR A 117 -5.18 -8.93 0.35
CA THR A 117 -5.25 -8.36 1.70
C THR A 117 -3.86 -7.93 2.14
N LEU A 118 -3.71 -6.69 2.62
CA LEU A 118 -2.47 -6.18 3.18
C LEU A 118 -2.24 -6.75 4.59
N LEU A 119 -1.09 -7.38 4.81
CA LEU A 119 -0.72 -7.96 6.11
C LEU A 119 0.33 -7.14 6.85
N GLY A 120 1.19 -6.40 6.15
CA GLY A 120 2.30 -5.69 6.79
C GLY A 120 3.48 -5.41 5.87
N VAL A 121 4.60 -5.02 6.48
CA VAL A 121 5.88 -4.74 5.80
C VAL A 121 7.05 -5.24 6.63
N GLU A 122 7.99 -5.90 5.97
CA GLU A 122 9.30 -6.28 6.50
C GLU A 122 10.39 -5.44 5.82
N ALA A 123 11.18 -4.70 6.59
CA ALA A 123 12.25 -3.84 6.07
C ALA A 123 13.58 -4.17 6.79
N PRO A 124 14.19 -5.33 6.51
CA PRO A 124 15.40 -5.75 7.21
C PRO A 124 16.63 -4.92 6.87
N SER A 125 16.59 -4.12 5.80
CA SER A 125 17.69 -3.29 5.32
C SER A 125 17.19 -2.00 4.65
N ARG A 126 18.12 -1.09 4.34
CA ARG A 126 17.84 0.12 3.56
C ARG A 126 17.61 -0.13 2.07
N GLN A 127 17.98 -1.32 1.59
CA GLN A 127 17.97 -1.61 0.15
C GLN A 127 16.58 -1.95 -0.35
N TRP A 128 15.77 -2.60 0.47
CA TRP A 128 14.46 -3.10 0.07
C TRP A 128 13.55 -3.33 1.28
N ALA A 129 12.25 -3.33 1.01
CA ALA A 129 11.21 -3.81 1.91
C ALA A 129 10.36 -4.87 1.21
N ASP A 130 9.96 -5.91 1.94
CA ASP A 130 8.98 -6.89 1.49
C ASP A 130 7.59 -6.48 2.02
N VAL A 131 6.67 -6.18 1.13
CA VAL A 131 5.25 -5.98 1.45
C VAL A 131 4.60 -7.34 1.60
N LEU A 132 4.00 -7.58 2.76
CA LEU A 132 3.35 -8.84 3.09
C LEU A 132 1.89 -8.77 2.71
N THR A 133 1.42 -9.74 1.93
CA THR A 133 0.05 -9.82 1.44
C THR A 133 -0.51 -11.22 1.54
N GLU A 134 -1.83 -11.34 1.64
CA GLU A 134 -2.56 -12.58 1.48
C GLU A 134 -3.46 -12.51 0.25
N HIS A 135 -3.43 -13.55 -0.58
CA HIS A 135 -4.27 -13.65 -1.77
C HIS A 135 -4.66 -15.12 -1.99
N HIS A 136 -5.97 -15.40 -2.03
CA HIS A 136 -6.54 -16.75 -2.14
C HIS A 136 -5.99 -17.77 -1.13
N GLY A 137 -5.75 -17.33 0.11
CA GLY A 137 -5.23 -18.17 1.20
C GLY A 137 -3.72 -18.43 1.14
N GLU A 138 -3.01 -17.85 0.17
CA GLU A 138 -1.57 -17.91 0.07
C GLU A 138 -0.94 -16.59 0.52
N ARG A 139 0.22 -16.68 1.19
CA ARG A 139 0.98 -15.52 1.63
C ARG A 139 2.05 -15.16 0.61
N TRP A 140 2.08 -13.90 0.21
CA TRP A 140 2.97 -13.36 -0.79
C TRP A 140 3.84 -12.26 -0.20
N ARG A 141 5.06 -12.16 -0.74
CA ARG A 141 6.00 -11.08 -0.47
C ARG A 141 6.22 -10.31 -1.77
N VAL A 142 5.92 -9.02 -1.77
CA VAL A 142 6.27 -8.12 -2.88
C VAL A 142 7.47 -7.30 -2.46
N ARG A 143 8.62 -7.55 -3.09
CA ARG A 143 9.83 -6.80 -2.81
C ARG A 143 9.79 -5.45 -3.50
N VAL A 144 10.03 -4.39 -2.73
CA VAL A 144 10.12 -3.02 -3.21
C VAL A 144 11.52 -2.50 -2.92
N ALA A 145 12.22 -2.02 -3.94
CA ALA A 145 13.51 -1.38 -3.75
C ALA A 145 13.33 -0.03 -3.04
N LEU A 146 14.20 0.27 -2.08
CA LEU A 146 14.20 1.55 -1.35
C LEU A 146 15.42 2.41 -1.70
N GLU A 147 16.48 1.78 -2.21
CA GLU A 147 17.73 2.42 -2.65
C GLU A 147 18.12 1.97 -4.06
N GLY A 148 19.00 2.74 -4.71
CA GLY A 148 19.59 2.37 -6.00
C GLY A 148 18.63 2.48 -7.18
N ARG A 149 17.53 3.23 -7.03
CA ARG A 149 16.51 3.39 -8.06
C ARG A 149 16.86 4.53 -9.00
N SER A 150 16.43 4.38 -10.26
CA SER A 150 16.52 5.44 -11.28
C SER A 150 15.25 6.28 -11.38
N GLU A 151 14.12 5.75 -10.90
CA GLU A 151 12.80 6.38 -10.99
C GLU A 151 12.12 6.41 -9.60
N PRO A 152 11.21 7.36 -9.31
CA PRO A 152 10.39 7.36 -8.10
C PRO A 152 9.42 6.16 -8.03
N ILE A 153 8.93 5.81 -6.84
CA ILE A 153 7.75 4.91 -6.72
C ILE A 153 6.59 5.89 -6.55
N GLU A 154 5.82 6.15 -7.60
CA GLU A 154 4.73 7.11 -7.48
C GLU A 154 3.53 6.52 -6.72
N PHE A 155 3.10 5.30 -7.07
CA PHE A 155 1.88 4.70 -6.53
C PHE A 155 2.05 3.20 -6.23
N PRO A 156 2.81 2.82 -5.19
CA PRO A 156 3.11 1.41 -4.91
C PRO A 156 1.84 0.60 -4.61
N GLY A 157 0.89 1.16 -3.87
CA GLY A 157 -0.35 0.47 -3.53
C GLY A 157 -1.18 0.12 -4.76
N MET A 158 -1.27 1.04 -5.73
CA MET A 158 -1.93 0.80 -7.02
C MET A 158 -1.21 -0.29 -7.82
N VAL A 159 0.11 -0.18 -7.99
CA VAL A 159 0.88 -1.18 -8.75
C VAL A 159 0.72 -2.58 -8.17
N ILE A 160 0.76 -2.70 -6.84
CA ILE A 160 0.55 -3.98 -6.15
C ILE A 160 -0.89 -4.47 -6.36
N GLY A 161 -1.89 -3.61 -6.14
CA GLY A 161 -3.30 -3.96 -6.32
C GLY A 161 -3.62 -4.48 -7.72
N GLU A 162 -3.18 -3.76 -8.75
CA GLU A 162 -3.36 -4.16 -10.16
C GLU A 162 -2.67 -5.48 -10.49
N MET A 163 -1.43 -5.65 -10.03
CA MET A 163 -0.65 -6.87 -10.28
C MET A 163 -1.33 -8.13 -9.72
N PHE A 164 -1.98 -8.01 -8.57
CA PHE A 164 -2.74 -9.10 -7.98
C PHE A 164 -4.07 -9.34 -8.71
N GLY A 165 -4.86 -8.28 -8.93
CA GLY A 165 -6.14 -8.37 -9.64
C GLY A 165 -6.04 -8.93 -11.06
N GLU A 166 -4.91 -8.68 -11.74
CA GLU A 166 -4.61 -9.19 -13.08
C GLU A 166 -3.92 -10.56 -13.07
N GLY A 167 -3.62 -11.14 -11.90
CA GLY A 167 -2.94 -12.42 -11.78
C GLY A 167 -1.45 -12.40 -12.13
N ARG A 168 -0.88 -11.23 -12.44
CA ARG A 168 0.53 -11.06 -12.83
C ARG A 168 1.51 -11.48 -11.74
N HIS A 169 1.13 -11.44 -10.47
CA HIS A 169 1.96 -11.90 -9.35
C HIS A 169 2.45 -13.37 -9.47
N ARG A 170 1.78 -14.20 -10.27
CA ARG A 170 2.16 -15.60 -10.52
C ARG A 170 3.22 -15.78 -11.61
N THR A 171 3.54 -14.74 -12.39
CA THR A 171 4.43 -14.85 -13.56
C THR A 171 5.90 -14.56 -13.25
N PRO A 172 6.27 -13.53 -12.46
CA PRO A 172 7.64 -13.23 -12.09
C PRO A 172 7.93 -13.65 -10.64
N THR A 173 8.02 -14.94 -10.37
CA THR A 173 8.55 -15.42 -9.08
C THR A 173 10.07 -15.46 -9.11
N VAL A 174 10.72 -14.95 -8.06
CA VAL A 174 12.18 -15.07 -7.90
C VAL A 174 12.58 -16.54 -7.77
N GLU A 175 13.57 -16.97 -8.55
CA GLU A 175 14.02 -18.37 -8.59
C GLU A 175 14.34 -18.90 -7.17
N GLY A 176 13.74 -20.05 -6.82
CA GLY A 176 13.88 -20.65 -5.50
C GLY A 176 13.02 -20.03 -4.39
N GLN A 177 12.20 -19.01 -4.67
CA GLN A 177 11.30 -18.36 -3.71
C GLN A 177 9.87 -18.25 -4.25
N PRO A 178 9.05 -19.32 -4.15
CA PRO A 178 7.80 -19.47 -4.89
C PRO A 178 6.66 -18.47 -4.58
N HIS A 179 6.84 -17.54 -3.64
CA HIS A 179 5.88 -16.47 -3.35
C HIS A 179 6.55 -15.11 -3.12
N LEU A 180 7.76 -14.94 -3.66
CA LEU A 180 8.44 -13.65 -3.73
C LEU A 180 8.29 -13.08 -5.13
N VAL A 181 7.68 -11.90 -5.21
CA VAL A 181 7.48 -11.13 -6.44
C VAL A 181 8.36 -9.89 -6.38
N ASP A 182 9.10 -9.63 -7.46
CA ASP A 182 9.85 -8.40 -7.65
C ASP A 182 9.30 -7.69 -8.90
N PRO A 183 8.38 -6.72 -8.71
CA PRO A 183 7.77 -6.00 -9.82
C PRO A 183 8.70 -4.93 -10.42
N GLY A 184 9.93 -4.78 -9.92
CA GLY A 184 10.87 -3.74 -10.36
C GLY A 184 10.51 -2.34 -9.88
N ILE A 185 9.69 -2.23 -8.81
CA ILE A 185 9.36 -0.94 -8.18
C ILE A 185 10.18 -0.71 -6.92
#